data_AF-A0A969MNY8-F1
#
_entry.id   AF-A0A969MNY8-F1
#
_cell.length_a   1.000
_cell.length_b   1.000
_cell.length_c   1.000
_cell.angle_alpha   90.00
_cell.angle_beta   90.00
_cell.angle_gamma   90.00
#
_symmetry.space_group_name_H-M   'P 1'
#
loop_
_entity.id
_entity.type
_entity.pdbx_description
1 polymer ?
#
loop_
_entity_poly.entity_id
_entity_poly.type
_entity_poly.pdbx_seq_one_letter_code
_entity_poly.pdbx_strand_id
1 'polypeptide(L)' 'MTKIIAIFNQAGGVAKTTLTQNLGYHLALRKHNVLLIDMDPQGSLTIFMG' A
#
# COMPACT_ATOMS: atom_id res chain seq x y z
N MET A 1 -0.36 15.99 12.27
CA MET A 1 0.58 14.86 12.50
C MET A 1 0.19 13.73 11.56
N THR A 2 1.13 13.21 10.76
CA THR A 2 0.84 12.17 9.76
C THR A 2 0.90 10.79 10.40
N LYS A 3 -0.06 9.91 10.10
CA LYS A 3 -0.02 8.50 10.55
C LYS A 3 0.73 7.66 9.51
N ILE A 4 1.69 6.86 9.97
CA ILE A 4 2.48 5.95 9.13
C ILE A 4 2.02 4.52 9.43
N ILE A 5 1.68 3.76 8.39
CA ILE A 5 1.25 2.37 8.48
C ILE A 5 2.16 1.54 7.59
N ALA A 6 2.85 0.54 8.16
CA ALA A 6 3.68 -0.40 7.42
C ALA A 6 2.99 -1.76 7.34
N ILE A 7 2.82 -2.28 6.12
CA ILE A 7 2.28 -3.62 5.89
C ILE A 7 3.43 -4.55 5.58
N PHE A 8 3.79 -5.40 6.56
CA PHE A 8 4.94 -6.28 6.46
C PHE A 8 4.58 -7.72 6.84
N ASN A 9 5.15 -8.65 6.09
CA ASN A 9 5.16 -10.08 6.38
C ASN A 9 6.30 -10.73 5.57
N GLN A 10 7.09 -11.61 6.21
CA GLN A 10 8.18 -12.35 5.59
C GLN A 10 7.73 -13.28 4.45
N ALA A 11 6.51 -13.82 4.52
CA ALA A 11 6.00 -14.74 3.52
C ALA A 11 5.61 -14.02 2.22
N GLY A 12 5.97 -14.59 1.08
CA GLY A 12 5.46 -14.19 -0.24
C GLY A 12 3.99 -14.56 -0.43
N GLY A 13 3.28 -13.86 -1.32
CA GLY A 13 1.90 -14.21 -1.69
C GLY A 13 0.82 -13.96 -0.63
N VAL A 14 1.15 -13.35 0.52
CA VAL A 14 0.21 -13.10 1.64
C VAL A 14 -0.56 -11.78 1.52
N ALA A 15 -0.80 -11.31 0.30
CA ALA A 15 -1.60 -10.11 -0.01
C ALA A 15 -1.10 -8.77 0.57
N LYS A 16 0.19 -8.61 0.90
CA LYS A 16 0.76 -7.34 1.41
C LYS A 16 0.47 -6.17 0.47
N THR A 17 0.87 -6.28 -0.79
CA THR A 17 0.66 -5.27 -1.83
C THR A 17 -0.82 -4.99 -2.06
N THR A 18 -1.62 -6.06 -2.19
CA THR A 18 -3.07 -5.97 -2.39
C THR A 18 -3.75 -5.22 -1.24
N LEU A 19 -3.34 -5.48 0.00
CA LEU A 19 -3.86 -4.80 1.17
C LEU A 19 -3.41 -3.32 1.19
N THR A 20 -2.15 -3.02 0.88
CA THR A 20 -1.63 -1.66 0.80
C THR A 20 -2.42 -0.80 -0.19
N GLN A 21 -2.65 -1.33 -1.40
CA GLN A 21 -3.44 -0.65 -2.43
C GLN A 21 -4.88 -0.41 -1.97
N ASN A 22 -5.58 -1.44 -1.51
CA ASN A 22 -6.99 -1.33 -1.13
C ASN A 22 -7.18 -0.42 0.08
N LEU A 23 -6.30 -0.52 1.08
CA LEU A 23 -6.32 0.37 2.24
C LEU A 23 -6.12 1.84 1.80
N GLY A 24 -5.14 2.09 0.94
CA GLY A 24 -4.90 3.43 0.39
C GLY A 24 -6.08 3.98 -0.38
N TYR A 25 -6.64 3.18 -1.30
CA TYR A 25 -7.81 3.53 -2.10
C TYR A 25 -9.02 3.89 -1.22
N HIS A 26 -9.34 3.04 -0.23
CA HIS A 26 -10.48 3.29 0.66
C HIS A 26 -10.26 4.45 1.64
N LEU A 27 -9.02 4.76 2.02
CA LEU A 27 -8.69 5.96 2.79
C LEU A 27 -8.85 7.22 1.93
N ALA A 28 -8.40 7.18 0.67
CA ALA A 28 -8.60 8.28 -0.27
C ALA A 28 -10.09 8.54 -0.55
N LEU A 29 -10.90 7.48 -0.73
CA LEU A 29 -12.36 7.59 -0.86
C LEU A 29 -13.01 8.27 0.37
N ARG A 30 -12.44 8.07 1.56
CA ARG A 30 -12.86 8.75 2.80
C ARG A 30 -12.28 10.16 2.94
N LYS A 31 -11.78 10.76 1.86
CA LYS A 31 -11.21 12.13 1.80
C LYS A 31 -9.95 12.31 2.65
N HIS A 32 -9.21 11.24 2.93
CA HIS A 32 -7.87 11.36 3.50
C HIS A 32 -6.84 11.61 2.41
N ASN A 33 -5.83 12.42 2.72
CA ASN A 33 -4.62 12.52 1.91
C ASN A 33 -3.76 11.29 2.18
N VAL A 34 -3.49 10.49 1.14
CA VAL A 34 -2.80 9.21 1.23
C VAL A 34 -1.58 9.23 0.34
N LEU A 35 -0.44 8.77 0.86
CA LEU A 35 0.75 8.43 0.10
C LEU A 35 1.00 6.94 0.24
N LEU A 36 1.10 6.24 -0.89
CA LEU A 36 1.52 4.85 -0.93
C LEU A 36 3.00 4.80 -1.31
N ILE A 37 3.78 3.98 -0.59
CA ILE A 37 5.21 3.81 -0.80
C ILE A 37 5.46 2.36 -1.13
N ASP A 38 6.10 2.10 -2.27
CA ASP A 38 6.57 0.79 -2.67
C ASP A 38 8.04 0.62 -2.25
N MET A 39 8.32 -0.38 -1.43
CA MET A 39 9.68 -0.73 -0.98
C MET A 39 10.05 -2.16 -1.39
N ASP A 40 9.26 -2.79 -2.26
CA ASP A 40 9.54 -4.12 -2.77
C ASP A 40 10.30 -4.00 -4.11
N PRO A 41 11.47 -4.64 -4.28
CA PRO A 41 12.18 -4.66 -5.56
C PRO A 41 11.35 -5.16 -6.74
N GLN A 42 10.31 -5.96 -6.49
CA GLN A 42 9.38 -6.42 -7.54
C GLN A 42 8.47 -5.30 -8.06
N GLY A 43 8.31 -4.20 -7.33
CA GLY A 43 7.57 -3.03 -7.80
C GLY A 43 6.08 -3.27 -8.03
N SER A 44 5.51 -4.36 -7.48
CA SER A 44 4.12 -4.75 -7.77
C SER A 44 3.13 -3.64 -7.46
N LEU A 45 3.32 -2.88 -6.38
CA LEU A 45 2.41 -1.78 -6.02
C LEU A 45 2.49 -0.65 -7.05
N THR A 46 3.71 -0.32 -7.49
CA THR A 46 3.97 0.68 -8.53
C THR A 46 3.25 0.29 -9.82
N ILE A 47 3.47 -0.94 -10.30
CA ILE A 47 2.83 -1.47 -11.52
C ILE A 47 1.29 -1.39 -11.44
N PHE A 48 0.70 -1.66 -10.27
CA PHE A 48 -0.76 -1.57 -10.08
C PHE A 48 -1.30 -0.13 -10.07
N MET A 49 -0.48 0.85 -9.70
CA MET A 49 -0.93 2.23 -9.49
C MET A 49 -0.60 3.19 -10.65
N GLY A 50 0.28 2.79 -11.57
CA GLY A 50 0.70 3.56 -12.75
C GLY A 50 2.11 4.10 -12.60
#